data_AF-A0A524QTJ3-F1
#
_entry.id   AF-A0A524QTJ3-F1
#
_cell.length_a   1.000
_cell.length_b   1.000
_cell.length_c   1.000
_cell.angle_alpha   90.00
_cell.angle_beta   90.00
_cell.angle_gamma   90.00
#
_symmetry.space_group_name_H-M   'P 1'
#
loop_
_entity.id
_entity.type
_entity.pdbx_description
1 polymer ?
#
loop_
_entity_poly.entity_id
_entity_poly.type
_entity_poly.pdbx_seq_one_letter_code
_entity_poly.pdbx_strand_id
1 'polypeptide(L)'
;MTKILTTLTIALLLFLSAGLTANPSSAAERLGQLAEQYVKKWFEFDPVYATEMGNHSYDDHYPDFSQRSFGKFASALRDLRRGMNAISQGELSVEQKVDFLTLQGSIETQLLCLSSSPL
;
A
#
# COMPACT_ATOMS: atom_id res chain seq x y z
N MET A 1 21.72 -13.94 48.02
CA MET A 1 20.40 -14.09 47.36
C MET A 1 19.89 -12.76 46.79
N THR A 2 20.12 -11.62 47.45
CA THR A 2 19.72 -10.27 46.99
C THR A 2 20.34 -9.85 45.64
N LYS A 3 21.58 -10.30 45.35
CA LYS A 3 22.29 -9.95 44.10
C LYS A 3 21.73 -10.63 42.84
N ILE A 4 21.17 -11.83 42.99
CA ILE A 4 20.55 -12.61 41.90
C ILE A 4 19.16 -12.02 41.57
N LEU A 5 18.47 -11.51 42.59
CA LEU A 5 17.18 -10.83 42.43
C LEU A 5 17.33 -9.50 41.70
N THR A 6 18.40 -8.72 41.99
CA THR A 6 18.69 -7.46 41.30
C THR A 6 19.11 -7.63 39.84
N THR A 7 19.90 -8.66 39.50
CA THR A 7 20.29 -8.92 38.10
C THR A 7 19.12 -9.40 37.24
N LEU A 8 18.16 -10.13 37.81
CA LEU A 8 16.97 -10.57 37.08
C LEU A 8 16.04 -9.39 36.72
N THR A 9 15.91 -8.39 37.60
CA THR A 9 15.17 -7.15 37.33
C THR A 9 15.81 -6.28 36.24
N ILE A 10 17.15 -6.20 36.18
CA ILE A 10 17.85 -5.41 35.15
C ILE A 10 17.71 -6.06 33.77
N ALA A 11 17.77 -7.39 33.71
CA ALA A 11 17.55 -8.13 32.46
C ALA A 11 16.11 -7.97 31.94
N LEU A 12 15.11 -7.92 32.84
CA LEU A 12 13.71 -7.71 32.46
C LEU A 12 13.43 -6.29 31.97
N LEU A 13 14.12 -5.28 32.51
CA LEU A 13 14.04 -3.88 32.07
C LEU A 13 14.71 -3.64 30.70
N LEU A 14 15.76 -4.40 30.37
CA LEU A 14 16.43 -4.33 29.05
C LEU A 14 15.65 -5.01 27.93
N PHE A 15 14.79 -5.99 28.24
CA PHE A 15 13.90 -6.61 27.25
C PHE A 15 12.66 -5.77 26.95
N LEU A 16 12.25 -4.86 27.85
CA LEU A 16 11.06 -4.03 27.67
C LEU A 16 11.29 -2.78 26.81
N SER A 17 12.54 -2.32 26.68
CA SER A 17 12.92 -1.17 25.86
C SER A 17 13.14 -1.50 24.37
N ALA A 18 13.08 -2.77 23.98
CA ALA A 18 13.12 -3.21 22.58
C ALA A 18 11.75 -3.12 21.86
N GLY A 19 10.74 -2.50 22.51
CA GLY A 19 9.46 -2.20 21.90
C GLY A 19 9.54 -1.04 20.91
N LEU A 20 9.87 -1.36 19.66
CA LEU A 20 9.56 -0.63 18.42
C LEU A 20 9.36 0.88 18.55
N THR A 21 10.43 1.66 18.43
CA THR A 21 10.34 2.99 17.84
C THR A 21 10.17 2.82 16.33
N ALA A 22 8.96 2.49 15.87
CA ALA A 22 8.61 2.64 14.47
C ALA A 22 8.62 4.14 14.19
N ASN A 23 9.68 4.65 13.56
CA ASN A 23 9.68 6.03 13.08
C ASN A 23 8.46 6.19 12.18
N PRO A 24 7.67 7.27 12.34
CA PRO A 24 6.58 7.53 11.42
C PRO A 24 7.16 7.58 10.01
N SER A 25 6.66 6.72 9.13
CA SER A 25 7.07 6.66 7.73
C SER A 25 6.94 8.04 7.10
N SER A 26 7.99 8.50 6.42
CA SER A 26 7.99 9.77 5.70
C SER A 26 6.86 9.83 4.68
N ALA A 27 6.47 11.04 4.24
CA ALA A 27 5.48 11.21 3.17
C ALA A 27 5.90 10.47 1.88
N ALA A 28 7.20 10.49 1.57
CA ALA A 28 7.78 9.79 0.42
C ALA A 28 7.66 8.26 0.52
N GLU A 29 8.00 7.68 1.68
CA GLU A 29 7.87 6.23 1.90
C GLU A 29 6.41 5.79 1.83
N ARG A 30 5.50 6.58 2.40
CA ARG A 30 4.06 6.31 2.31
C ARG A 30 3.57 6.35 0.87
N LEU A 31 4.02 7.33 0.08
CA LEU A 31 3.69 7.41 -1.34
C LEU A 31 4.20 6.18 -2.11
N GLY A 32 5.45 5.77 -1.88
CA GLY A 32 6.03 4.57 -2.49
C GLY A 32 5.24 3.30 -2.15
N GLN A 33 4.88 3.12 -0.87
CA GLN A 33 4.05 2.00 -0.43
C GLN A 33 2.66 1.98 -1.08
N LEU A 34 2.03 3.14 -1.25
CA LEU A 34 0.74 3.23 -1.95
C LEU A 34 0.88 2.91 -3.45
N ALA A 35 1.97 3.34 -4.08
CA ALA A 35 2.25 3.01 -5.49
C ALA A 35 2.45 1.50 -5.69
N GLU A 36 3.24 0.86 -4.83
CA GLU A 36 3.44 -0.61 -4.86
C GLU A 36 2.12 -1.35 -4.64
N GLN A 37 1.30 -0.90 -3.68
CA GLN A 37 -0.01 -1.49 -3.43
C GLN A 37 -0.95 -1.30 -4.62
N TYR A 38 -0.93 -0.14 -5.29
CA TYR A 38 -1.72 0.09 -6.49
C TYR A 38 -1.35 -0.89 -7.61
N VAL A 39 -0.06 -1.04 -7.91
CA VAL A 39 0.42 -1.98 -8.94
C VAL A 39 0.05 -3.41 -8.57
N LYS A 40 0.22 -3.81 -7.31
CA LYS A 40 -0.17 -5.14 -6.84
C LYS A 40 -1.67 -5.38 -7.01
N LYS A 41 -2.51 -4.41 -6.67
CA LYS A 41 -3.97 -4.53 -6.83
C LYS A 41 -4.40 -4.53 -8.29
N TRP A 42 -3.68 -3.84 -9.15
CA TRP A 42 -3.86 -3.90 -10.59
C TRP A 42 -3.56 -5.31 -11.13
N PHE A 43 -2.42 -5.89 -10.76
CA PHE A 43 -2.04 -7.25 -11.19
C PHE A 43 -2.96 -8.34 -10.63
N GLU A 44 -3.43 -8.19 -9.40
CA GLU A 44 -4.46 -9.11 -8.85
C GLU A 44 -5.79 -9.02 -9.63
N PHE A 45 -6.14 -7.85 -10.14
CA PHE A 45 -7.36 -7.61 -10.91
C PHE A 45 -7.21 -8.04 -12.37
N ASP A 46 -6.05 -7.78 -12.97
CA ASP A 46 -5.69 -8.16 -14.34
C ASP A 46 -4.34 -8.94 -14.37
N PRO A 47 -4.40 -10.26 -14.10
CA PRO A 47 -3.25 -11.15 -14.19
C PRO A 47 -2.56 -11.16 -15.55
N VAL A 48 -3.31 -11.01 -16.65
CA VAL A 48 -2.75 -11.02 -18.01
C VAL A 48 -1.87 -9.79 -18.21
N TYR A 49 -2.33 -8.62 -17.77
CA TYR A 49 -1.51 -7.42 -17.79
C TYR A 49 -0.23 -7.56 -16.94
N ALA A 50 -0.27 -8.31 -15.83
CA ALA A 50 0.95 -8.60 -15.05
C ALA A 50 1.99 -9.36 -15.88
N THR A 51 1.57 -10.40 -16.62
CA THR A 51 2.43 -11.14 -17.55
C THR A 51 2.98 -10.23 -18.66
N GLU A 52 2.15 -9.35 -19.24
CA GLU A 52 2.59 -8.38 -20.26
C GLU A 52 3.67 -7.42 -19.74
N MET A 53 3.60 -7.07 -18.45
CA MET A 53 4.61 -6.26 -17.77
C MET A 53 5.84 -7.07 -17.31
N GLY A 54 5.95 -8.35 -17.68
CA GLY A 54 7.05 -9.25 -17.33
C GLY A 54 6.97 -9.85 -15.93
N ASN A 55 5.85 -9.68 -15.22
CA ASN A 55 5.63 -10.29 -13.92
C ASN A 55 4.88 -11.62 -14.07
N HIS A 56 5.66 -12.70 -14.16
CA HIS A 56 5.16 -14.07 -14.33
C HIS A 56 4.55 -14.70 -13.06
N SER A 57 4.47 -13.96 -11.94
CA SER A 57 3.92 -14.47 -10.68
C SER A 57 2.42 -14.75 -10.73
N TYR A 58 1.74 -14.36 -11.81
CA TYR A 58 0.29 -14.51 -12.00
C TYR A 58 -0.06 -15.34 -13.25
N ASP A 59 0.90 -16.02 -13.89
CA ASP A 59 0.71 -16.74 -15.16
C ASP A 59 -0.30 -17.91 -15.06
N ASP A 60 -0.57 -18.40 -13.85
CA ASP A 60 -1.57 -19.42 -13.54
C ASP A 60 -2.96 -18.86 -13.22
N HIS A 61 -3.15 -17.54 -13.31
CA HIS A 61 -4.42 -16.85 -13.02
C HIS A 61 -5.01 -16.24 -14.29
N TYR A 62 -6.35 -16.18 -14.34
CA TYR A 62 -7.09 -15.47 -15.41
C TYR A 62 -7.99 -14.39 -14.79
N PRO A 63 -8.23 -13.26 -15.46
CA PRO A 63 -9.08 -12.21 -14.93
C PRO A 63 -10.50 -12.69 -14.56
N ASP A 64 -10.96 -12.30 -13.37
CA ASP A 64 -12.34 -12.49 -12.93
C ASP A 64 -13.16 -11.23 -13.28
N PHE A 65 -13.98 -11.33 -14.32
CA PHE A 65 -14.85 -10.25 -14.79
C PHE A 65 -16.23 -10.23 -14.11
N SER A 66 -16.40 -10.89 -12.97
CA SER A 66 -17.63 -10.81 -12.19
C SER A 66 -17.77 -9.45 -11.50
N GLN A 67 -19.01 -9.00 -11.31
CA GLN A 67 -19.33 -7.77 -10.56
C GLN A 67 -18.69 -7.76 -9.16
N ARG A 68 -18.53 -8.93 -8.54
CA ARG A 68 -17.84 -9.09 -7.25
C ARG A 68 -16.37 -8.69 -7.34
N SER A 69 -15.66 -9.13 -8.37
CA SER A 69 -14.24 -8.79 -8.59
C SER A 69 -14.07 -7.29 -8.82
N PHE A 70 -14.89 -6.71 -9.70
CA PHE A 70 -14.93 -5.26 -9.92
C PHE A 70 -15.23 -4.48 -8.63
N GLY A 71 -16.18 -4.93 -7.81
CA GLY A 71 -16.49 -4.33 -6.53
C GLY A 71 -15.32 -4.35 -5.54
N LYS A 72 -14.57 -5.46 -5.49
CA LYS A 72 -13.34 -5.58 -4.68
C LYS A 72 -12.27 -4.61 -5.15
N PHE A 73 -12.02 -4.55 -6.46
CA PHE A 73 -11.01 -3.66 -7.02
C PHE A 73 -11.38 -2.18 -6.80
N ALA A 74 -12.64 -1.80 -7.02
CA ALA A 74 -13.14 -0.47 -6.70
C ALA A 74 -12.97 -0.13 -5.21
N SER A 75 -13.17 -1.10 -4.31
CA SER A 75 -12.92 -0.90 -2.88
C SER A 75 -11.45 -0.64 -2.59
N ALA A 76 -10.55 -1.44 -3.16
CA ALA A 76 -9.11 -1.24 -3.01
C ALA A 76 -8.67 0.14 -3.51
N LEU A 77 -9.18 0.60 -4.66
CA LEU A 77 -8.90 1.93 -5.18
C LEU A 77 -9.41 3.05 -4.26
N ARG A 78 -10.59 2.92 -3.67
CA ARG A 78 -11.09 3.87 -2.67
C ARG A 78 -10.23 3.92 -1.42
N ASP A 79 -9.66 2.78 -1.02
CA ASP A 79 -8.77 2.70 0.15
C ASP A 79 -7.44 3.39 -0.15
N LEU A 80 -6.85 3.13 -1.33
CA LEU A 80 -5.66 3.82 -1.83
C LEU A 80 -5.88 5.33 -1.93
N ARG A 81 -7.03 5.77 -2.47
CA ARG A 81 -7.40 7.20 -2.52
C ARG A 81 -7.43 7.83 -1.14
N ARG A 82 -7.99 7.15 -0.13
CA ARG A 82 -7.99 7.66 1.25
C ARG A 82 -6.57 7.74 1.80
N GLY A 83 -5.71 6.79 1.49
CA GLY A 83 -4.28 6.84 1.82
C GLY A 83 -3.58 8.05 1.18
N MET A 84 -3.82 8.30 -0.11
CA MET A 84 -3.26 9.44 -0.84
C MET A 84 -3.69 10.78 -0.21
N ASN A 85 -4.96 10.91 0.19
CA ASN A 85 -5.47 12.12 0.84
C ASN A 85 -4.83 12.41 2.22
N ALA A 86 -4.18 11.42 2.84
CA ALA A 86 -3.48 11.58 4.11
C ALA A 86 -2.00 12.00 3.95
N ILE A 87 -1.50 12.10 2.71
CA ILE A 87 -0.13 12.54 2.43
C ILE A 87 -0.12 14.06 2.27
N SER A 88 0.69 14.74 3.10
CA SER A 88 0.94 16.17 2.96
C SER A 88 1.87 16.42 1.77
N GLN A 89 1.34 16.95 0.67
CA GLN A 89 2.15 17.27 -0.52
C GLN A 89 3.25 18.32 -0.23
N GLY A 90 3.12 19.12 0.84
CA GLY A 90 4.16 20.07 1.26
C GLY A 90 5.45 19.40 1.73
N GLU A 91 5.38 18.13 2.14
CA GLU A 91 6.52 17.31 2.58
C GLU A 91 7.20 16.56 1.42
N LEU A 92 6.68 16.67 0.20
CA LEU A 92 7.18 15.99 -0.99
C LEU A 92 8.13 16.89 -1.80
N SER A 93 9.17 16.29 -2.37
CA SER A 93 10.01 16.92 -3.40
C SER A 93 9.19 17.22 -4.67
N VAL A 94 9.76 17.97 -5.61
CA VAL A 94 9.10 18.26 -6.89
C VAL A 94 8.84 16.98 -7.68
N GLU A 95 9.82 16.09 -7.75
CA GLU A 95 9.72 14.79 -8.41
C GLU A 95 8.63 13.94 -7.75
N GLN A 96 8.62 13.86 -6.42
CA GLN A 96 7.61 13.11 -5.68
C GLN A 96 6.19 13.66 -5.85
N LYS A 97 6.04 14.96 -6.10
CA LYS A 97 4.73 15.55 -6.44
C LYS A 97 4.24 15.09 -7.81
N VAL A 98 5.14 14.90 -8.78
CA VAL A 98 4.77 14.33 -10.09
C VAL A 98 4.28 12.89 -9.92
N ASP A 99 4.98 12.08 -9.13
CA ASP A 99 4.56 10.71 -8.82
C ASP A 99 3.22 10.69 -8.09
N PHE A 100 3.03 11.58 -7.11
CA PHE A 100 1.76 11.73 -6.39
C PHE A 100 0.60 12.01 -7.34
N LEU A 101 0.75 12.99 -8.22
CA LEU A 101 -0.30 13.39 -9.17
C LEU A 101 -0.57 12.29 -10.21
N THR A 102 0.47 11.59 -10.65
CA THR A 102 0.33 10.46 -11.59
C THR A 102 -0.47 9.31 -10.96
N LEU A 103 -0.12 8.93 -9.73
CA LEU A 103 -0.84 7.88 -9.01
C LEU A 103 -2.28 8.31 -8.70
N GLN A 104 -2.48 9.55 -8.25
CA GLN A 104 -3.82 10.09 -8.00
C GLN A 104 -4.68 10.06 -9.26
N GLY A 105 -4.16 10.55 -10.40
CA GLY A 105 -4.89 10.54 -11.67
C GLY A 105 -5.24 9.12 -12.14
N SER A 106 -4.34 8.17 -11.95
CA SER A 106 -4.59 6.75 -12.26
C SER A 106 -5.75 6.19 -11.41
N ILE A 107 -5.72 6.42 -10.10
CA ILE A 107 -6.77 5.96 -9.18
C ILE A 107 -8.14 6.57 -9.52
N GLU A 108 -8.20 7.88 -9.75
CA GLU A 108 -9.46 8.55 -10.05
C GLU A 108 -10.03 8.13 -11.41
N THR A 109 -9.17 7.95 -12.42
CA THR A 109 -9.58 7.45 -13.74
C THR A 109 -10.23 6.08 -13.62
N GLN A 110 -9.60 5.17 -12.88
CA GLN A 110 -10.15 3.82 -12.69
C GLN A 110 -11.45 3.83 -11.90
N LEU A 111 -11.58 4.64 -10.85
CA LEU A 111 -12.83 4.79 -10.12
C LEU A 111 -13.96 5.34 -11.01
N LEU A 112 -13.65 6.30 -11.89
CA LEU A 112 -14.61 6.83 -12.86
C LEU A 112 -15.06 5.75 -13.84
N CYS A 113 -14.14 4.99 -14.45
CA CYS A 113 -14.47 3.88 -15.35
C CYS A 113 -15.35 2.82 -14.68
N LEU A 114 -15.05 2.46 -13.44
CA LEU A 114 -15.81 1.46 -12.68
C LEU A 114 -17.21 1.94 -12.27
N SER A 115 -17.38 3.24 -12.04
CA SER A 115 -18.69 3.81 -11.69
C SER A 115 -19.59 4.07 -12.91
N SER A 116 -19.00 4.16 -14.10
CA SER A 116 -19.71 4.41 -15.36
C SER A 116 -20.04 3.13 -16.15
N SER A 117 -19.44 1.99 -15.79
CA SER A 117 -19.73 0.70 -16.43
C SER A 117 -21.01 0.04 -15.88
N PRO A 118 -21.98 -0.35 -16.73
CA PRO A 118 -23.24 -0.98 -16.34
C PRO A 118 -23.11 -2.50 -16.11
N LEU A 119 -22.08 -2.94 -15.37
CA LEU A 119 -21.81 -4.36 -15.09
C LEU A 119 -22.88 -5.00 -14.20
#